data_AF-A0A370K504-F1
#
_entry.id   AF-A0A370K504-F1
#
_cell.length_a   1.000
_cell.length_b   1.000
_cell.length_c   1.000
_cell.angle_alpha   90.00
_cell.angle_beta   90.00
_cell.angle_gamma   90.00
#
_symmetry.space_group_name_H-M   'P 1'
#
loop_
_entity.id
_entity.type
_entity.pdbx_description
1 polymer ?
#
loop_
_entity_poly.entity_id
_entity_poly.type
_entity_poly.pdbx_seq_one_letter_code
_entity_poly.pdbx_strand_id
1 'polypeptide(L)'
;MHNHTDSLVSTLLDQVRSPGFALTEGDTMRALLTSTGDLTDWTDFVDSWNHLEPDAYLAAKGRFRRRRHATFSATVDGPVMPEPHRAHFQSLEYNALQGDIQRWFAPVDTSVVNGATLRRILQFCHQLFGKAAPSAQRWHIEVHQFRIEATADAAGEPTPEGSHRDGVDYVLVLLVNRQNIASGTTTIHTPDGRLLGSFTLTHALDSALIDDHKVYHGVTPVRPLAEDSPAFRDVLVVTFKASGS
;
A
#
# COMPACT_ATOMS: atom_id res chain seq x y z
N MET A 1 19.94 19.89 18.38
CA MET A 1 20.35 19.06 17.23
C MET A 1 19.07 18.61 16.56
N HIS A 2 18.75 19.10 15.36
CA HIS A 2 17.62 18.55 14.59
C HIS A 2 17.98 17.10 14.22
N ASN A 3 17.18 16.13 14.64
CA ASN A 3 17.42 14.72 14.34
C ASN A 3 17.26 14.50 12.82
N HIS A 4 18.15 13.74 12.18
CA HIS A 4 18.09 13.51 10.73
C HIS A 4 16.74 12.93 10.30
N THR A 5 16.17 12.04 11.12
CA THR A 5 14.84 11.45 10.91
C THR A 5 13.73 12.50 10.87
N ASP A 6 13.78 13.53 11.73
CA ASP A 6 12.76 14.59 11.75
C ASP A 6 12.76 15.40 10.45
N SER A 7 13.96 15.66 9.90
CA SER A 7 14.10 16.32 8.60
C SER A 7 13.48 15.49 7.48
N LEU A 8 13.71 14.18 7.47
CA LEU A 8 13.14 13.27 6.46
C LEU A 8 11.61 13.24 6.55
N VAL A 9 11.06 13.15 7.76
CA VAL A 9 9.60 13.20 7.99
C VAL A 9 9.03 14.53 7.51
N SER A 10 9.69 15.67 7.78
CA SER A 10 9.24 16.97 7.29
C SER A 10 9.20 17.03 5.76
N THR A 11 10.25 16.54 5.10
CA THR A 11 10.30 16.50 3.63
C THR A 11 9.18 15.63 3.04
N LEU A 12 8.95 14.44 3.59
CA LEU A 12 7.85 13.58 3.14
C LEU A 12 6.48 14.22 3.38
N LEU A 13 6.29 14.86 4.54
CA LEU A 13 5.05 15.56 4.86
C LEU A 13 4.77 16.70 3.88
N ASP A 14 5.78 17.50 3.56
CA ASP A 14 5.65 18.61 2.62
C ASP A 14 5.29 18.10 1.23
N GLN A 15 5.92 17.02 0.76
CA GLN A 15 5.64 16.37 -0.53
C GLN A 15 4.24 15.75 -0.61
N VAL A 16 3.82 15.03 0.44
CA VAL A 16 2.45 14.49 0.57
C VAL A 16 1.44 15.63 0.55
N ARG A 17 1.72 16.76 1.21
CA ARG A 17 0.82 17.94 1.16
C ARG A 17 0.85 18.63 -0.20
N SER A 18 2.00 18.73 -0.84
CA SER A 18 2.16 19.31 -2.17
C SER A 18 3.45 18.79 -2.81
N PRO A 19 3.37 18.05 -3.94
CA PRO A 19 2.26 18.05 -4.89
C PRO A 19 1.10 17.08 -4.59
N GLY A 20 1.12 16.33 -3.48
CA GLY A 20 0.09 15.31 -3.21
C GLY A 20 0.64 13.88 -3.13
N PHE A 21 1.95 13.71 -3.27
CA PHE A 21 2.60 12.42 -3.13
C PHE A 21 4.08 12.59 -2.75
N ALA A 22 4.63 11.58 -2.09
CA ALA A 22 6.06 11.44 -1.85
C ALA A 22 6.52 10.04 -2.28
N LEU A 23 7.74 9.97 -2.81
CA LEU A 23 8.43 8.72 -3.10
C LEU A 23 9.63 8.63 -2.17
N THR A 24 9.84 7.46 -1.58
CA THR A 24 10.99 7.23 -0.70
C THR A 24 11.62 5.88 -1.01
N GLU A 25 12.94 5.87 -1.06
CA GLU A 25 13.73 4.66 -1.31
C GLU A 25 13.81 3.78 -0.06
N GLY A 26 14.03 2.49 -0.26
CA GLY A 26 13.96 1.46 0.78
C GLY A 26 14.88 1.70 1.98
N ASP A 27 16.11 2.17 1.77
CA ASP A 27 17.04 2.47 2.87
C ASP A 27 16.57 3.65 3.73
N THR A 28 16.00 4.68 3.07
CA THR A 28 15.42 5.84 3.77
C THR A 28 14.16 5.43 4.53
N MET A 29 13.26 4.64 3.91
CA MET A 29 12.09 4.10 4.58
C MET A 29 12.50 3.22 5.77
N ARG A 30 13.49 2.35 5.61
CA ARG A 30 14.02 1.51 6.68
C ARG A 30 14.47 2.35 7.86
N ALA A 31 15.29 3.37 7.62
CA ALA A 31 15.77 4.27 8.66
C ALA A 31 14.62 4.98 9.41
N LEU A 32 13.59 5.42 8.68
CA LEU A 32 12.37 6.00 9.26
C LEU A 32 11.63 4.99 10.16
N LEU A 33 11.39 3.77 9.67
CA LEU A 33 10.70 2.73 10.42
C LEU A 33 11.48 2.32 11.68
N THR A 34 12.81 2.16 11.57
CA THR A 34 13.67 1.73 12.68
C THR A 34 13.93 2.83 13.72
N SER A 35 13.64 4.10 13.41
CA SER A 35 13.81 5.23 14.35
C SER A 35 13.01 5.08 15.64
N THR A 36 11.93 4.29 15.61
CA THR A 36 11.07 4.04 16.78
C THR A 36 11.18 2.60 17.32
N GLY A 37 12.02 1.77 16.67
CA GLY A 37 12.38 0.41 17.09
C GLY A 37 12.50 -0.58 15.92
N ASP A 38 13.07 -1.75 16.20
CA ASP A 38 13.53 -2.68 15.16
C ASP A 38 12.42 -3.46 14.44
N LEU A 39 12.74 -3.90 13.22
CA LEU A 39 11.92 -4.79 12.38
C LEU A 39 12.33 -6.25 12.62
N THR A 40 12.18 -6.73 13.86
CA THR A 40 12.75 -8.00 14.34
C THR A 40 12.23 -9.24 13.62
N ASP A 41 11.07 -9.13 12.95
CA ASP A 41 10.36 -10.19 12.24
C ASP A 41 10.31 -9.94 10.72
N TRP A 42 11.24 -9.13 10.18
CA TRP A 42 11.24 -8.76 8.75
C TRP A 42 11.18 -9.98 7.81
N THR A 43 11.93 -11.04 8.11
CA THR A 43 11.92 -12.27 7.29
C THR A 43 10.53 -12.92 7.28
N ASP A 44 9.95 -13.16 8.45
CA ASP A 44 8.60 -13.77 8.56
C ASP A 44 7.53 -12.87 7.92
N PHE A 45 7.68 -11.54 8.04
CA PHE A 45 6.80 -10.58 7.39
C PHE A 45 6.83 -10.71 5.86
N VAL A 46 8.02 -10.79 5.26
CA VAL A 46 8.18 -10.99 3.80
C VAL A 46 7.65 -12.36 3.38
N ASP A 47 7.98 -13.41 4.13
CA ASP A 47 7.59 -14.79 3.82
C ASP A 47 6.07 -15.00 3.84
N SER A 48 5.33 -14.18 4.58
CA SER A 48 3.87 -14.23 4.60
C SER A 48 3.20 -14.04 3.23
N TRP A 49 3.89 -13.39 2.26
CA TRP A 49 3.36 -13.27 0.89
C TRP A 49 3.27 -14.62 0.16
N ASN A 50 4.00 -15.65 0.61
CA ASN A 50 3.91 -17.00 0.05
C ASN A 50 2.64 -17.74 0.50
N HIS A 51 1.91 -17.21 1.48
CA HIS A 51 0.67 -17.80 2.01
C HIS A 51 -0.59 -17.03 1.58
N LEU A 52 -0.49 -16.14 0.59
CA LEU A 52 -1.65 -15.39 0.10
C LEU A 52 -2.61 -16.28 -0.72
N GLU A 53 -3.89 -16.03 -0.55
CA GLU A 53 -4.98 -16.75 -1.23
C GLU A 53 -5.36 -16.06 -2.54
N PRO A 54 -5.84 -16.79 -3.56
CA PRO A 54 -6.38 -16.19 -4.78
C PRO A 54 -7.52 -15.20 -4.52
N ASP A 55 -7.51 -14.05 -5.19
CA ASP A 55 -8.61 -13.08 -5.24
C ASP A 55 -9.74 -13.64 -6.11
N ALA A 56 -10.71 -14.34 -5.50
CA ALA A 56 -11.83 -14.98 -6.21
C ALA A 56 -12.68 -13.99 -7.01
N TYR A 57 -12.77 -12.73 -6.57
CA TYR A 57 -13.55 -11.71 -7.26
C TYR A 57 -12.86 -11.27 -8.57
N LEU A 58 -11.53 -11.18 -8.59
CA LEU A 58 -10.78 -10.92 -9.83
C LEU A 58 -10.72 -12.15 -10.73
N ALA A 59 -10.58 -13.34 -10.15
CA ALA A 59 -10.57 -14.59 -10.89
C ALA A 59 -11.86 -14.78 -11.71
N ALA A 60 -13.02 -14.38 -11.16
CA ALA A 60 -14.30 -14.36 -11.88
C ALA A 60 -14.31 -13.45 -13.14
N LYS A 61 -13.32 -12.55 -13.28
CA LYS A 61 -13.10 -11.69 -14.44
C LYS A 61 -11.92 -12.12 -15.31
N GLY A 62 -11.37 -13.32 -15.09
CA GLY A 62 -10.23 -13.85 -15.82
C GLY A 62 -8.89 -13.17 -15.46
N ARG A 63 -8.80 -12.52 -14.30
CA ARG A 63 -7.59 -11.84 -13.82
C ARG A 63 -7.06 -12.51 -12.56
N PHE A 64 -5.75 -12.43 -12.34
CA PHE A 64 -5.08 -13.17 -11.28
C PHE A 64 -4.32 -12.23 -10.34
N ARG A 65 -4.61 -12.35 -9.05
CA ARG A 65 -3.93 -11.69 -7.95
C ARG A 65 -4.14 -12.54 -6.71
N ARG A 66 -3.14 -12.64 -5.85
CA ARG A 66 -3.31 -13.21 -4.51
C ARG A 66 -3.34 -12.10 -3.48
N ARG A 67 -4.16 -12.24 -2.45
CA ARG A 67 -4.29 -11.21 -1.42
C ARG A 67 -4.76 -11.72 -0.07
N ARG A 68 -4.48 -10.92 0.95
CA ARG A 68 -5.09 -10.98 2.28
C ARG A 68 -5.44 -9.56 2.73
N HIS A 69 -6.38 -9.46 3.67
CA HIS A 69 -6.92 -8.19 4.15
C HIS A 69 -7.05 -8.15 5.68
N ALA A 70 -6.76 -7.00 6.27
CA ALA A 70 -7.02 -6.72 7.67
C ALA A 70 -7.49 -5.28 7.86
N THR A 71 -8.20 -5.04 8.95
CA THR A 71 -8.68 -3.72 9.35
C THR A 71 -8.09 -3.34 10.69
N PHE A 72 -7.77 -2.07 10.85
CA PHE A 72 -7.30 -1.46 12.08
C PHE A 72 -8.05 -0.15 12.32
N SER A 73 -7.97 0.37 13.54
CA SER A 73 -8.44 1.70 13.89
C SER A 73 -7.42 2.43 14.76
N ALA A 74 -7.47 3.75 14.75
CA ALA A 74 -6.65 4.58 15.63
C ALA A 74 -7.37 5.89 15.95
N THR A 75 -7.20 6.39 17.16
CA THR A 75 -7.51 7.80 17.52
C THR A 75 -6.24 8.63 17.43
N VAL A 76 -6.36 9.97 17.39
CA VAL A 76 -5.22 10.90 17.25
C VAL A 76 -4.01 10.54 18.13
N ASP A 77 -4.23 10.38 19.44
CA ASP A 77 -3.17 10.10 20.41
C ASP A 77 -3.10 8.60 20.80
N GLY A 78 -3.87 7.76 20.12
CA GLY A 78 -4.02 6.35 20.44
C GLY A 78 -3.07 5.45 19.68
N PRO A 79 -2.86 4.20 20.15
CA PRO A 79 -2.20 3.18 19.35
C PRO A 79 -3.07 2.79 18.15
N VAL A 80 -2.43 2.29 17.10
CA VAL A 80 -3.13 1.59 16.01
C VAL A 80 -3.51 0.18 16.50
N MET A 81 -4.80 -0.12 16.51
CA MET A 81 -5.36 -1.36 17.06
C MET A 81 -6.01 -2.21 15.98
N PRO A 82 -5.81 -3.54 15.97
CA PRO A 82 -6.49 -4.42 15.03
C PRO A 82 -7.99 -4.47 15.33
N GLU A 83 -8.78 -4.59 14.27
CA GLU A 83 -10.24 -4.72 14.33
C GLU A 83 -10.68 -6.14 13.95
N PRO A 84 -11.89 -6.57 14.34
CA PRO A 84 -12.48 -7.80 13.82
C PRO A 84 -12.49 -7.80 12.29
N HIS A 85 -12.16 -8.96 11.71
CA HIS A 85 -12.17 -9.17 10.26
C HIS A 85 -13.53 -8.79 9.67
N ARG A 86 -13.51 -8.00 8.61
CA ARG A 86 -14.69 -7.45 7.95
C ARG A 86 -14.45 -7.34 6.46
N ALA A 87 -15.53 -7.28 5.70
CA ALA A 87 -15.44 -7.08 4.27
C ALA A 87 -14.76 -5.74 3.92
N HIS A 88 -13.99 -5.78 2.84
CA HIS A 88 -13.55 -4.58 2.14
C HIS A 88 -14.70 -4.06 1.24
N PHE A 89 -14.99 -2.77 1.34
CA PHE A 89 -16.03 -2.11 0.55
C PHE A 89 -15.46 -0.87 -0.14
N GLN A 90 -15.73 -0.72 -1.42
CA GLN A 90 -15.49 0.50 -2.19
C GLN A 90 -16.75 0.78 -3.00
N SER A 91 -17.11 2.05 -3.19
CA SER A 91 -18.22 2.40 -4.08
C SER A 91 -17.83 2.20 -5.54
N LEU A 92 -18.82 2.10 -6.44
CA LEU A 92 -18.56 2.05 -7.89
C LEU A 92 -17.79 3.27 -8.42
N GLU A 93 -17.91 4.43 -7.76
CA GLU A 93 -17.15 5.64 -8.08
C GLU A 93 -15.63 5.41 -8.02
N TYR A 94 -15.17 4.68 -7.01
CA TYR A 94 -13.74 4.42 -6.79
C TYR A 94 -13.28 3.07 -7.35
N ASN A 95 -14.18 2.09 -7.45
CA ASN A 95 -13.87 0.78 -8.02
C ASN A 95 -14.86 0.40 -9.12
N ALA A 96 -14.58 0.83 -10.35
CA ALA A 96 -15.41 0.53 -11.51
C ALA A 96 -15.51 -0.97 -11.82
N LEU A 97 -14.58 -1.79 -11.33
CA LEU A 97 -14.60 -3.24 -11.54
C LEU A 97 -15.51 -3.95 -10.53
N GLN A 98 -15.44 -3.58 -9.25
CA GLN A 98 -15.99 -4.38 -8.16
C GLN A 98 -16.57 -3.51 -7.04
N GLY A 99 -17.04 -2.32 -7.37
CA GLY A 99 -17.68 -1.42 -6.42
C GLY A 99 -19.09 -1.86 -6.02
N ASP A 100 -19.59 -1.25 -4.95
CA ASP A 100 -20.92 -1.47 -4.36
C ASP A 100 -21.19 -2.92 -3.88
N ILE A 101 -20.15 -3.72 -3.76
CA ILE A 101 -20.19 -5.05 -3.16
C ILE A 101 -19.24 -5.16 -1.96
N GLN A 102 -19.69 -5.89 -0.94
CA GLN A 102 -18.83 -6.29 0.17
C GLN A 102 -17.96 -7.47 -0.26
N ARG A 103 -16.64 -7.28 -0.27
CA ARG A 103 -15.68 -8.32 -0.64
C ARG A 103 -15.00 -8.88 0.59
N TRP A 104 -15.26 -10.16 0.86
CA TRP A 104 -14.61 -10.90 1.94
C TRP A 104 -13.36 -11.57 1.40
N PHE A 105 -12.19 -11.10 1.82
CA PHE A 105 -10.91 -11.70 1.48
C PHE A 105 -10.37 -12.51 2.65
N ALA A 106 -9.42 -13.41 2.41
CA ALA A 106 -8.75 -14.11 3.49
C ALA A 106 -8.09 -13.11 4.47
N PRO A 107 -8.20 -13.32 5.79
CA PRO A 107 -7.59 -12.42 6.77
C PRO A 107 -6.06 -12.47 6.67
N VAL A 108 -5.39 -11.34 6.91
CA VAL A 108 -3.93 -11.33 7.14
C VAL A 108 -3.61 -12.22 8.36
N ASP A 109 -2.54 -12.99 8.27
CA ASP A 109 -2.16 -13.93 9.32
C ASP A 109 -1.94 -13.23 10.66
N THR A 110 -2.36 -13.87 11.75
CA THR A 110 -2.32 -13.30 13.10
C THR A 110 -0.90 -12.99 13.57
N SER A 111 0.10 -13.74 13.13
CA SER A 111 1.51 -13.46 13.37
C SER A 111 1.95 -12.15 12.75
N VAL A 112 1.50 -11.86 11.52
CA VAL A 112 1.79 -10.61 10.79
C VAL A 112 1.04 -9.43 11.40
N VAL A 113 -0.25 -9.60 11.73
CA VAL A 113 -1.07 -8.57 12.39
C VAL A 113 -0.43 -8.10 13.71
N ASN A 114 0.13 -9.02 14.48
CA ASN A 114 0.76 -8.71 15.77
C ASN A 114 2.27 -8.42 15.67
N GLY A 115 2.85 -8.58 14.48
CA GLY A 115 4.27 -8.48 14.19
C GLY A 115 4.87 -7.10 14.46
N ALA A 116 6.18 -7.07 14.68
CA ALA A 116 6.93 -5.83 14.90
C ALA A 116 6.96 -4.98 13.63
N THR A 117 7.22 -5.59 12.47
CA THR A 117 7.36 -4.89 11.18
C THR A 117 6.08 -4.16 10.79
N LEU A 118 4.94 -4.86 10.75
CA LEU A 118 3.66 -4.23 10.39
C LEU A 118 3.31 -3.11 11.38
N ARG A 119 3.55 -3.34 12.67
CA ARG A 119 3.31 -2.33 13.71
C ARG A 119 4.12 -1.06 13.46
N ARG A 120 5.41 -1.16 13.08
CA ARG A 120 6.25 0.01 12.76
C ARG A 120 5.75 0.76 11.53
N ILE A 121 5.35 0.03 10.48
CA ILE A 121 4.77 0.63 9.27
C ILE A 121 3.50 1.40 9.62
N LEU A 122 2.57 0.78 10.36
CA LEU A 122 1.32 1.42 10.77
C LEU A 122 1.55 2.64 11.67
N GLN A 123 2.48 2.55 12.63
CA GLN A 123 2.84 3.68 13.49
C GLN A 123 3.42 4.85 12.69
N PHE A 124 4.32 4.58 11.75
CA PHE A 124 4.89 5.59 10.88
C PHE A 124 3.80 6.28 10.03
N CYS A 125 2.94 5.51 9.37
CA CYS A 125 1.82 6.06 8.60
C CYS A 125 0.88 6.90 9.47
N HIS A 126 0.51 6.39 10.65
CA HIS A 126 -0.39 7.10 11.56
C HIS A 126 0.19 8.46 11.97
N GLN A 127 1.48 8.52 12.32
CA GLN A 127 2.13 9.78 12.70
C GLN A 127 2.24 10.75 11.52
N LEU A 128 2.63 10.27 10.34
CA LEU A 128 2.81 11.11 9.17
C LEU A 128 1.47 11.66 8.66
N PHE A 129 0.47 10.80 8.50
CA PHE A 129 -0.86 11.19 8.00
C PHE A 129 -1.66 11.97 9.04
N GLY A 130 -1.47 11.71 10.35
CA GLY A 130 -2.01 12.55 11.41
C GLY A 130 -1.47 13.99 11.35
N LYS A 131 -0.17 14.17 11.04
CA LYS A 131 0.39 15.51 10.76
C LYS A 131 -0.16 16.10 9.45
N ALA A 132 -0.43 15.28 8.44
CA ALA A 132 -0.98 15.74 7.16
C ALA A 132 -2.44 16.22 7.28
N ALA A 133 -3.23 15.58 8.15
CA ALA A 133 -4.63 15.92 8.45
C ALA A 133 -4.87 16.17 9.95
N PRO A 134 -4.49 17.34 10.48
CA PRO A 134 -4.58 17.64 11.92
C PRO A 134 -6.01 17.65 12.48
N SER A 135 -7.02 17.77 11.62
CA SER A 135 -8.43 17.74 12.01
C SER A 135 -9.00 16.33 12.16
N ALA A 136 -8.33 15.30 11.63
CA ALA A 136 -8.80 13.93 11.72
C ALA A 136 -8.75 13.44 13.17
N GLN A 137 -9.89 12.98 13.70
CA GLN A 137 -9.99 12.51 15.09
C GLN A 137 -9.83 11.00 15.24
N ARG A 138 -10.25 10.26 14.21
CA ARG A 138 -10.20 8.80 14.15
C ARG A 138 -9.91 8.35 12.73
N TRP A 139 -9.13 7.28 12.64
CA TRP A 139 -8.78 6.60 11.41
C TRP A 139 -9.44 5.23 11.35
N HIS A 140 -10.11 4.96 10.24
CA HIS A 140 -10.33 3.61 9.73
C HIS A 140 -9.14 3.26 8.83
N ILE A 141 -8.48 2.15 9.11
CA ILE A 141 -7.25 1.76 8.43
C ILE A 141 -7.45 0.39 7.83
N GLU A 142 -7.07 0.23 6.56
CA GLU A 142 -7.05 -1.09 5.94
C GLU A 142 -5.65 -1.46 5.47
N VAL A 143 -5.33 -2.73 5.67
CA VAL A 143 -4.08 -3.33 5.21
C VAL A 143 -4.42 -4.38 4.18
N HIS A 144 -3.82 -4.25 3.00
CA HIS A 144 -3.92 -5.21 1.91
C HIS A 144 -2.55 -5.75 1.57
N GLN A 145 -2.38 -7.06 1.67
CA GLN A 145 -1.24 -7.75 1.09
C GLN A 145 -1.62 -8.15 -0.33
N PHE A 146 -0.81 -7.80 -1.31
CA PHE A 146 -1.02 -8.19 -2.70
C PHE A 146 0.22 -8.87 -3.27
N ARG A 147 0.02 -10.01 -3.94
CA ARG A 147 0.97 -10.58 -4.90
C ARG A 147 0.36 -10.54 -6.29
N ILE A 148 1.01 -9.82 -7.18
CA ILE A 148 0.68 -9.74 -8.60
C ILE A 148 1.60 -10.70 -9.32
N GLU A 149 1.03 -11.72 -9.95
CA GLU A 149 1.78 -12.76 -10.67
C GLU A 149 1.71 -12.50 -12.17
N ALA A 150 2.81 -12.73 -12.87
CA ALA A 150 2.88 -12.72 -14.33
C ALA A 150 3.37 -14.09 -14.82
N THR A 151 2.88 -14.51 -15.98
CA THR A 151 3.33 -15.73 -16.67
C THR A 151 3.81 -15.38 -18.07
N ALA A 152 4.38 -16.34 -18.79
CA ALA A 152 4.73 -16.17 -20.20
C ALA A 152 3.51 -15.76 -21.05
N ASP A 153 2.35 -16.35 -20.74
CA ASP A 153 1.11 -16.13 -21.51
C ASP A 153 0.29 -14.93 -21.02
N ALA A 154 0.52 -14.44 -19.79
CA ALA A 154 -0.33 -13.44 -19.17
C ALA A 154 0.42 -12.35 -18.39
N ALA A 155 -0.06 -11.12 -18.59
CA ALA A 155 0.30 -9.96 -17.79
C ALA A 155 -0.01 -10.14 -16.30
N GLY A 156 0.88 -9.67 -15.44
CA GLY A 156 0.47 -9.28 -14.09
C GLY A 156 -0.05 -7.84 -14.11
N GLU A 157 -1.27 -7.60 -13.64
CA GLU A 157 -1.92 -6.28 -13.70
C GLU A 157 -2.22 -5.78 -12.29
N PRO A 158 -1.38 -4.89 -11.72
CA PRO A 158 -1.61 -4.40 -10.37
C PRO A 158 -2.88 -3.55 -10.24
N THR A 159 -3.11 -2.67 -11.22
CA THR A 159 -4.25 -1.75 -11.29
C THR A 159 -5.00 -1.98 -12.61
N PRO A 160 -5.80 -3.07 -12.73
CA PRO A 160 -6.48 -3.43 -13.98
C PRO A 160 -7.47 -2.37 -14.48
N GLU A 161 -7.96 -1.51 -13.59
CA GLU A 161 -8.78 -0.33 -13.86
C GLU A 161 -8.00 0.87 -14.43
N GLY A 162 -6.67 0.85 -14.35
CA GLY A 162 -5.80 1.97 -14.73
C GLY A 162 -5.55 2.96 -13.58
N SER A 163 -5.31 4.23 -13.94
CA SER A 163 -5.05 5.29 -12.97
C SER A 163 -6.33 5.61 -12.20
N HIS A 164 -6.30 5.51 -10.87
CA HIS A 164 -7.48 5.62 -10.01
C HIS A 164 -7.17 6.36 -8.70
N ARG A 165 -8.20 6.45 -7.85
CA ARG A 165 -8.14 6.83 -6.44
C ARG A 165 -8.80 5.74 -5.63
N ASP A 166 -8.34 5.54 -4.40
CA ASP A 166 -8.82 4.46 -3.53
C ASP A 166 -10.14 4.81 -2.82
N GLY A 167 -10.49 6.09 -2.73
CA GLY A 167 -11.68 6.59 -2.03
C GLY A 167 -11.46 6.75 -0.53
N VAL A 168 -10.21 7.09 -0.17
CA VAL A 168 -9.71 7.28 1.20
C VAL A 168 -9.02 8.64 1.30
N ASP A 169 -8.36 8.93 2.42
CA ASP A 169 -7.62 10.18 2.59
C ASP A 169 -6.15 10.02 2.22
N TYR A 170 -5.51 8.95 2.70
CA TYR A 170 -4.10 8.70 2.46
C TYR A 170 -3.80 7.24 2.18
N VAL A 171 -2.77 7.00 1.36
CA VAL A 171 -2.33 5.66 0.96
C VAL A 171 -0.82 5.54 1.10
N LEU A 172 -0.37 4.43 1.68
CA LEU A 172 0.98 3.93 1.53
C LEU A 172 0.94 2.74 0.56
N VAL A 173 1.77 2.77 -0.47
CA VAL A 173 2.13 1.60 -1.28
C VAL A 173 3.59 1.30 -1.02
N LEU A 174 3.89 0.14 -0.45
CA LEU A 174 5.24 -0.28 -0.06
C LEU A 174 5.60 -1.58 -0.76
N LEU A 175 6.75 -1.60 -1.45
CA LEU A 175 7.29 -2.82 -2.06
C LEU A 175 7.84 -3.75 -0.99
N VAL A 176 7.38 -4.99 -0.98
CA VAL A 176 7.88 -6.03 -0.09
C VAL A 176 8.93 -6.86 -0.80
N ASN A 177 8.60 -7.32 -2.01
CA ASN A 177 9.49 -8.09 -2.86
C ASN A 177 9.11 -7.91 -4.33
N ARG A 178 10.07 -8.13 -5.23
CA ARG A 178 9.81 -8.32 -6.65
C ARG A 178 10.78 -9.35 -7.19
N GLN A 179 10.31 -10.20 -8.08
CA GLN A 179 11.14 -11.24 -8.67
C GLN A 179 10.82 -11.41 -10.15
N ASN A 180 11.87 -11.50 -10.97
CA ASN A 180 11.79 -11.87 -12.39
C ASN A 180 10.75 -11.05 -13.19
N ILE A 181 10.55 -9.77 -12.88
CA ILE A 181 9.59 -8.92 -13.60
C ILE A 181 10.22 -7.67 -14.19
N ALA A 182 9.85 -7.38 -15.43
CA ALA A 182 9.99 -6.08 -16.06
C ALA A 182 8.86 -5.13 -15.62
N SER A 183 9.13 -3.83 -15.69
CA SER A 183 8.15 -2.77 -15.43
C SER A 183 7.60 -2.79 -13.99
N GLY A 184 6.29 -2.58 -13.81
CA GLY A 184 5.69 -2.30 -12.51
C GLY A 184 5.89 -0.84 -12.10
N THR A 185 5.93 0.05 -13.08
CA THR A 185 6.14 1.48 -12.92
C THR A 185 4.88 2.13 -12.34
N THR A 186 5.02 2.75 -11.17
CA THR A 186 4.02 3.64 -10.59
C THR A 186 3.98 4.93 -11.38
N THR A 187 2.78 5.41 -11.69
CA THR A 187 2.52 6.70 -12.33
C THR A 187 1.57 7.51 -11.47
N ILE A 188 1.86 8.80 -11.29
CA ILE A 188 1.03 9.75 -10.56
C ILE A 188 0.55 10.83 -11.52
N HIS A 189 -0.74 11.12 -11.49
CA HIS A 189 -1.39 12.08 -12.38
C HIS A 189 -2.20 13.11 -11.59
N THR A 190 -2.31 14.32 -12.12
CA THR A 190 -3.33 15.29 -11.69
C THR A 190 -4.74 14.82 -12.08
N PRO A 191 -5.80 15.41 -11.51
CA PRO A 191 -7.19 15.07 -11.85
C PRO A 191 -7.56 15.29 -13.32
N ASP A 192 -6.87 16.20 -14.02
CA ASP A 192 -7.02 16.43 -15.47
C ASP A 192 -6.22 15.43 -16.33
N GLY A 193 -5.56 14.45 -15.71
CA GLY A 193 -4.83 13.36 -16.38
C GLY A 193 -3.37 13.66 -16.72
N ARG A 194 -2.83 14.84 -16.40
CA ARG A 194 -1.42 15.17 -16.66
C ARG A 194 -0.48 14.39 -15.72
N LEU A 195 0.58 13.80 -16.28
CA LEU A 195 1.60 13.09 -15.52
C LEU A 195 2.39 14.04 -14.62
N LEU A 196 2.41 13.75 -13.32
CA LEU A 196 3.20 14.45 -12.31
C LEU A 196 4.50 13.73 -11.97
N GLY A 197 4.49 12.39 -12.02
CA GLY A 197 5.65 11.60 -11.66
C GLY A 197 5.51 10.16 -12.12
N SER A 198 6.65 9.53 -12.39
CA SER A 198 6.72 8.12 -12.73
C SER A 198 7.97 7.51 -12.12
N PHE A 199 7.81 6.40 -11.42
CA PHE A 199 8.88 5.73 -10.69
C PHE A 199 8.61 4.23 -10.59
N THR A 200 9.66 3.43 -10.57
CA THR A 200 9.54 1.98 -10.39
C THR A 200 10.06 1.61 -9.00
N LEU A 201 9.20 1.06 -8.15
CA LEU A 201 9.66 0.47 -6.88
C LEU A 201 10.50 -0.77 -7.21
N THR A 202 11.77 -0.78 -6.82
CA THR A 202 12.74 -1.82 -7.20
C THR A 202 13.33 -2.56 -6.02
N HIS A 203 13.48 -1.91 -4.88
CA HIS A 203 14.05 -2.49 -3.66
C HIS A 203 12.99 -2.60 -2.57
N ALA A 204 13.16 -3.59 -1.68
CA ALA A 204 12.28 -3.75 -0.54
C ALA A 204 12.21 -2.45 0.28
N LEU A 205 11.01 -2.11 0.76
CA LEU A 205 10.65 -0.87 1.44
C LEU A 205 10.61 0.39 0.55
N ASP A 206 10.94 0.32 -0.75
CA ASP A 206 10.61 1.42 -1.67
C ASP A 206 9.12 1.72 -1.57
N SER A 207 8.76 2.99 -1.39
CA SER A 207 7.41 3.37 -1.02
C SER A 207 6.90 4.60 -1.76
N ALA A 208 5.61 4.60 -2.06
CA ALA A 208 4.84 5.76 -2.45
C ALA A 208 3.83 6.12 -1.35
N LEU A 209 3.81 7.38 -0.93
CA LEU A 209 2.88 7.95 0.03
C LEU A 209 2.01 8.95 -0.71
N ILE A 210 0.70 8.83 -0.60
CA ILE A 210 -0.23 9.52 -1.50
C ILE A 210 -1.33 10.21 -0.68
N ASP A 211 -1.62 11.47 -1.02
CA ASP A 211 -2.85 12.18 -0.66
C ASP A 211 -3.89 11.87 -1.76
N ASP A 212 -4.82 10.96 -1.44
CA ASP A 212 -5.77 10.38 -2.39
C ASP A 212 -6.82 11.40 -2.87
N HIS A 213 -6.95 12.54 -2.17
CA HIS A 213 -7.80 13.65 -2.61
C HIS A 213 -7.18 14.45 -3.76
N LYS A 214 -5.85 14.42 -3.91
CA LYS A 214 -5.13 15.35 -4.79
C LYS A 214 -4.71 14.74 -6.11
N VAL A 215 -4.29 13.48 -6.10
CA VAL A 215 -3.69 12.84 -7.27
C VAL A 215 -4.42 11.55 -7.63
N TYR A 216 -4.23 11.11 -8.85
CA TYR A 216 -4.56 9.76 -9.30
C TYR A 216 -3.27 8.96 -9.39
N HIS A 217 -3.35 7.66 -9.13
CA HIS A 217 -2.19 6.78 -9.24
C HIS A 217 -2.54 5.47 -9.94
N GLY A 218 -1.54 4.87 -10.57
CA GLY A 218 -1.67 3.61 -11.27
C GLY A 218 -0.33 2.91 -11.38
N VAL A 219 -0.34 1.63 -11.76
CA VAL A 219 0.88 0.87 -11.97
C VAL A 219 0.80 0.14 -13.31
N THR A 220 1.81 0.31 -14.15
CA THR A 220 1.89 -0.39 -15.44
C THR A 220 1.89 -1.91 -15.23
N PRO A 221 1.31 -2.69 -16.16
CA PRO A 221 1.43 -4.14 -16.12
C PRO A 221 2.88 -4.63 -16.03
N VAL A 222 3.08 -5.77 -15.38
CA VAL A 222 4.36 -6.48 -15.29
C VAL A 222 4.39 -7.67 -16.26
N ARG A 223 5.60 -8.06 -16.67
CA ARG A 223 5.88 -9.23 -17.52
C ARG A 223 7.09 -9.97 -16.98
N PRO A 224 7.17 -11.30 -17.14
CA PRO A 224 8.36 -12.04 -16.79
C PRO A 224 9.58 -11.53 -17.58
N LEU A 225 10.75 -11.49 -16.94
CA LEU A 225 12.03 -11.28 -17.65
C LEU A 225 12.53 -12.59 -18.27
N ALA A 226 12.34 -13.71 -17.57
CA ALA A 226 12.57 -15.06 -18.03
C ALA A 226 11.28 -15.88 -17.92
N GLU A 227 10.88 -16.56 -19.01
CA GLU A 227 9.58 -17.23 -19.12
C GLU A 227 9.43 -18.44 -18.18
N ASP A 228 10.53 -19.15 -17.89
CA ASP A 228 10.53 -20.41 -17.12
C ASP A 228 10.73 -20.23 -15.61
N SER A 229 10.52 -19.02 -15.07
CA SER A 229 10.75 -18.73 -13.64
C SER A 229 9.62 -17.93 -13.02
N PRO A 230 9.29 -18.13 -11.73
CA PRO A 230 8.25 -17.36 -11.05
C PRO A 230 8.50 -15.86 -11.17
N ALA A 231 7.48 -15.13 -11.63
CA ALA A 231 7.54 -13.69 -11.86
C ALA A 231 6.41 -12.99 -11.09
N PHE A 232 6.77 -12.16 -10.12
CA PHE A 232 5.79 -11.51 -9.27
C PHE A 232 6.24 -10.17 -8.68
N ARG A 233 5.24 -9.40 -8.23
CA ARG A 233 5.39 -8.17 -7.45
C ARG A 233 4.56 -8.26 -6.17
N ASP A 234 5.24 -8.14 -5.05
CA ASP A 234 4.65 -8.16 -3.72
C ASP A 234 4.59 -6.74 -3.14
N VAL A 235 3.39 -6.28 -2.82
CA VAL A 235 3.19 -4.98 -2.18
C VAL A 235 2.28 -5.07 -0.97
N LEU A 236 2.61 -4.26 0.03
CA LEU A 236 1.73 -3.87 1.11
C LEU A 236 1.07 -2.55 0.72
N VAL A 237 -0.26 -2.51 0.75
CA VAL A 237 -1.02 -1.26 0.64
C VAL A 237 -1.68 -0.99 1.99
N VAL A 238 -1.48 0.21 2.52
CA VAL A 238 -2.12 0.67 3.75
C VAL A 238 -2.92 1.93 3.45
N THR A 239 -4.22 1.90 3.69
CA THR A 239 -5.11 3.04 3.47
C THR A 239 -5.59 3.62 4.79
N PHE A 240 -5.67 4.94 4.85
CA PHE A 240 -6.19 5.70 5.98
C PHE A 240 -7.40 6.50 5.53
N LYS A 241 -8.53 6.28 6.18
CA LYS A 241 -9.75 7.06 5.99
C LYS A 241 -10.16 7.71 7.30
N ALA A 242 -10.22 9.03 7.32
CA ALA A 242 -10.71 9.79 8.45
C ALA A 242 -12.21 9.50 8.60
N SER A 243 -12.63 9.15 9.82
CA SER A 243 -14.04 9.13 10.17
C SER A 243 -14.37 10.40 10.93
N GLY A 244 -15.40 11.10 10.46
CA GLY A 244 -16.05 12.14 11.26
C GLY A 244 -16.66 11.50 12.51
N SER A 245 -16.61 12.22 13.63
CA SER A 245 -17.31 11.88 14.87
C SER A 245 -18.80 11.64 14.64
#